data_AF-A0A947ZD03-F1
#
_entry.id   AF-A0A947ZD03-F1
#
_cell.length_a   1.000
_cell.length_b   1.000
_cell.length_c   1.000
_cell.angle_alpha   90.00
_cell.angle_beta   90.00
_cell.angle_gamma   90.00
#
_symmetry.space_group_name_H-M   'P 1'
#
loop_
_entity.id
_entity.type
_entity.pdbx_description
1 polymer ?
#
loop_
_entity_poly.entity_id
_entity_poly.type
_entity_poly.pdbx_seq_one_letter_code
_entity_poly.pdbx_strand_id
1 'polypeptide(L)'
;MKNIIAALIICSVFSACDDKKGDTLCGNGMIDTGEECDATALGGHYCDELGFYGGILACSSDCTLDLTGCEAMGRCGDRIVQGDYELCDGTPVDVTQCGELGFGTGLLSCGADCHYDLSDCTGAVTCGNTLIESHEQCDGANLGGYTCDNLAGFIGGELFCGSDCFFDTTLCYRELICGDGLVRGDEQCDAQNLRGLECEDVGYEGGTLQCSDSCVFDFSQCTGEVICGDGVINGEEECDDIDLDGVTCANTGYYGGTLECNPDCTLDFSSCEAFGKCGDGVIQVTEEFCDGENLGGITCQDLGYYTGEVTCGFNCTLDDVSCDGFCGNASVENEFGEM
;
A
#
# COMPACT_ATOMS: atom_id res chain seq x y z
N MET A 1 49.20 54.52 84.43
CA MET A 1 49.04 55.27 85.69
C MET A 1 47.63 55.01 86.21
N LYS A 2 47.52 54.39 87.40
CA LYS A 2 46.41 54.47 88.40
C LYS A 2 45.00 54.05 87.92
N ASN A 3 44.12 53.35 88.63
CA ASN A 3 44.03 52.79 89.99
C ASN A 3 42.69 51.98 89.97
N ILE A 4 42.62 50.70 90.38
CA ILE A 4 42.24 50.19 91.72
C ILE A 4 40.71 50.13 92.01
N ILE A 5 40.20 48.88 92.17
CA ILE A 5 39.19 48.33 93.12
C ILE A 5 37.69 48.71 92.91
N ALA A 6 36.78 47.77 92.53
CA ALA A 6 35.99 46.81 93.35
C ALA A 6 35.00 47.48 94.35
N ALA A 7 33.76 47.06 94.62
CA ALA A 7 32.97 45.88 94.32
C ALA A 7 31.48 46.16 94.66
N LEU A 8 30.58 45.30 94.13
CA LEU A 8 29.23 44.92 94.59
C LEU A 8 28.08 45.96 94.69
N ILE A 9 26.96 45.65 94.03
CA ILE A 9 25.69 45.22 94.66
C ILE A 9 24.83 44.51 93.60
N ILE A 10 24.39 43.30 93.93
CA ILE A 10 23.45 42.47 93.18
C ILE A 10 22.03 42.99 93.42
N CYS A 11 21.25 43.21 92.36
CA CYS A 11 19.80 43.02 92.42
C CYS A 11 19.25 42.75 91.00
N SER A 12 18.57 41.62 90.91
CA SER A 12 17.99 40.94 89.76
C SER A 12 16.75 41.62 89.18
N VAL A 13 16.68 41.75 87.86
CA VAL A 13 15.44 41.50 87.11
C VAL A 13 15.80 40.88 85.76
N PHE A 14 15.40 39.62 85.62
CA PHE A 14 15.32 38.91 84.34
C PHE A 14 14.32 39.64 83.44
N SER A 15 14.75 40.05 82.26
CA SER A 15 13.84 40.14 81.11
C SER A 15 14.22 38.96 80.22
N ALA A 16 13.37 37.95 80.26
CA ALA A 16 13.45 36.79 79.38
C ALA A 16 13.30 37.26 77.93
N CYS A 17 14.37 37.13 77.15
CA CYS A 17 14.19 36.72 75.76
C CYS A 17 13.94 35.23 75.81
N ASP A 18 12.68 34.87 75.57
CA ASP A 18 12.26 33.52 75.25
C ASP A 18 12.97 33.15 73.94
N ASP A 19 14.13 32.50 74.03
CA ASP A 19 14.66 31.71 72.92
C ASP A 19 13.68 30.56 72.72
N LYS A 20 12.57 30.85 72.03
CA LYS A 20 11.85 29.85 71.29
C LYS A 20 12.84 29.27 70.30
N LYS A 21 13.47 28.17 70.71
CA LYS A 21 13.98 27.15 69.80
C LYS A 21 12.88 26.96 68.77
N GLY A 22 13.12 27.43 67.54
CA GLY A 22 12.15 27.36 66.45
C GLY A 22 11.63 25.94 66.41
N ASP A 23 10.33 25.80 66.68
CA ASP A 23 9.67 24.52 66.55
C ASP A 23 9.86 24.10 65.09
N THR A 24 10.54 22.98 64.89
CA THR A 24 10.66 22.25 63.62
C THR A 24 9.24 21.88 63.21
N LEU A 25 8.58 22.80 62.51
CA LEU A 25 7.16 22.70 62.20
C LEU A 25 7.04 22.66 60.69
N CYS A 26 6.79 21.45 60.21
CA CYS A 26 6.49 21.23 58.82
C CYS A 26 5.30 22.08 58.36
N GLY A 27 5.46 22.74 57.22
CA GLY A 27 4.48 23.64 56.62
C GLY A 27 4.69 25.11 57.01
N ASN A 28 5.87 25.50 57.50
CA ASN A 28 6.20 26.89 57.85
C ASN A 28 6.74 27.71 56.66
N GLY A 29 6.97 27.06 55.51
CA GLY A 29 7.46 27.63 54.26
C GLY A 29 8.98 27.76 54.17
N MET A 30 9.75 27.24 55.13
CA MET A 30 11.20 27.20 55.13
C MET A 30 11.70 25.79 55.45
N ILE A 31 12.69 25.32 54.71
CA ILE A 31 13.29 24.00 54.96
C ILE A 31 14.23 24.11 56.17
N ASP A 32 13.83 23.50 57.29
CA ASP A 32 14.59 23.47 58.52
C ASP A 32 15.54 22.25 58.61
N THR A 33 16.42 22.23 59.61
CA THR A 33 17.34 21.12 59.81
C THR A 33 16.59 19.83 60.14
N GLY A 34 16.64 18.86 59.21
CA GLY A 34 15.98 17.56 59.34
C GLY A 34 14.76 17.36 58.44
N GLU A 35 14.38 18.37 57.66
CA GLU A 35 13.30 18.32 56.66
C GLU A 35 13.90 18.11 55.25
N GLU A 36 13.22 17.35 54.40
CA GLU A 36 13.59 17.20 52.98
C GLU A 36 12.95 18.30 52.12
N CYS A 37 11.79 18.79 52.54
CA CYS A 37 11.01 19.87 51.93
C CYS A 37 10.11 20.54 52.99
N ASP A 38 9.55 21.71 52.69
CA ASP A 38 8.48 22.32 53.49
C ASP A 38 7.45 23.01 52.58
N ALA A 39 6.19 22.56 52.62
CA ALA A 39 5.10 23.09 51.80
C ALA A 39 5.47 23.14 50.30
N THR A 40 5.69 24.33 49.73
CA THR A 40 6.13 24.50 48.33
C THR A 40 7.65 24.66 48.19
N ALA A 41 8.38 24.75 49.29
CA ALA A 41 9.84 24.76 49.31
C ALA A 41 10.36 23.33 49.18
N LEU A 42 10.57 22.87 47.94
CA LEU A 42 11.04 21.51 47.62
C LEU A 42 12.58 21.38 47.61
N GLY A 43 13.31 22.39 48.07
CA GLY A 43 14.79 22.32 48.15
C GLY A 43 15.51 22.32 46.80
N GLY A 44 14.79 22.61 45.71
CA GLY A 44 15.31 22.47 44.35
C GLY A 44 15.08 21.09 43.75
N HIS A 45 14.45 20.17 44.48
CA HIS A 45 14.09 18.86 43.96
C HIS A 45 12.92 18.94 42.98
N TYR A 46 12.97 18.09 41.96
CA TYR A 46 11.91 17.86 40.98
C TYR A 46 12.00 16.43 40.46
N CYS A 47 10.91 15.92 39.88
CA CYS A 47 10.79 14.51 39.51
C CYS A 47 11.91 14.04 38.57
N ASP A 48 12.29 14.84 37.58
CA ASP A 48 13.32 14.49 36.59
C ASP A 48 14.71 14.31 37.24
N GLU A 49 15.05 15.13 38.25
CA GLU A 49 16.31 14.98 39.02
C GLU A 49 16.33 13.66 39.80
N LEU A 50 15.16 13.23 40.27
CA LEU A 50 14.99 12.02 41.06
C LEU A 50 14.87 10.75 40.21
N GLY A 51 15.03 10.87 38.88
CA GLY A 51 15.06 9.76 37.94
C GLY A 51 13.68 9.32 37.43
N PHE A 52 12.64 10.14 37.60
CA PHE A 52 11.33 9.94 36.97
C PHE A 52 11.24 10.71 35.65
N TYR A 53 10.34 10.31 34.74
CA TYR A 53 10.20 10.98 33.44
C TYR A 53 9.47 12.33 33.51
N GLY A 54 8.88 12.67 34.65
CA GLY A 54 8.20 13.92 34.87
C GLY A 54 7.31 13.86 36.11
N GLY A 55 6.38 14.81 36.19
CA GLY A 55 5.31 14.81 37.19
C GLY A 55 5.34 16.02 38.11
N ILE A 56 4.48 15.98 39.13
CA ILE A 56 4.39 17.04 40.14
C ILE A 56 4.94 16.47 41.45
N LEU A 57 6.10 16.99 41.87
CA LEU A 57 6.67 16.69 43.18
C LEU A 57 5.95 17.53 44.24
N ALA A 58 5.54 16.90 45.34
CA ALA A 58 4.90 17.58 46.46
C ALA A 58 5.65 17.33 47.76
N CYS A 59 5.32 18.11 48.78
CA CYS A 59 5.82 17.90 50.13
C CYS A 59 4.70 17.38 51.04
N SER A 60 4.95 16.25 51.69
CA SER A 60 4.03 15.67 52.66
C SER A 60 3.96 16.50 53.95
N SER A 61 2.91 16.32 54.74
CA SER A 61 2.74 17.03 56.02
C SER A 61 3.75 16.64 57.11
N ASP A 62 4.58 15.64 56.84
CA ASP A 62 5.71 15.21 57.67
C ASP A 62 7.07 15.67 57.12
N CYS A 63 7.06 16.55 56.10
CA CYS A 63 8.24 17.15 55.48
C CYS A 63 9.18 16.16 54.79
N THR A 64 8.59 15.07 54.29
CA THR A 64 9.18 14.15 53.32
C THR A 64 8.66 14.46 51.92
N LEU A 65 9.47 14.17 50.90
CA LEU A 65 9.04 14.31 49.51
C LEU A 65 7.93 13.29 49.19
N ASP A 66 6.82 13.79 48.66
CA ASP A 66 5.74 12.96 48.11
C ASP A 66 5.99 12.72 46.61
N LEU A 67 6.43 11.50 46.31
CA LEU A 67 6.75 11.07 44.95
C LEU A 67 5.54 10.56 44.17
N THR A 68 4.33 10.53 44.76
CA THR A 68 3.14 9.95 44.10
C THR A 68 2.87 10.61 42.73
N GLY A 69 3.08 11.92 42.64
CA GLY A 69 2.93 12.65 41.37
C GLY A 69 4.06 12.42 40.37
N CYS A 70 5.23 11.97 40.82
CA CYS A 70 6.36 11.55 39.96
C CYS A 70 6.20 10.10 39.48
N GLU A 71 5.80 9.19 40.37
CA GLU A 71 5.56 7.77 40.07
C GLU A 71 4.50 7.57 38.98
N ALA A 72 3.53 8.49 38.89
CA ALA A 72 2.51 8.47 37.85
C ALA A 72 3.07 8.61 36.41
N MET A 73 4.26 9.21 36.25
CA MET A 73 4.93 9.36 34.96
C MET A 73 5.93 8.23 34.67
N GLY A 74 6.17 7.34 35.64
CA GLY A 74 7.10 6.22 35.51
C GLY A 74 8.57 6.61 35.59
N ARG A 75 9.43 5.58 35.59
CA ARG A 75 10.89 5.72 35.58
C ARG A 75 11.56 4.50 34.99
N CYS A 76 12.78 4.71 34.48
CA CYS A 76 13.63 3.61 34.06
C CYS A 76 13.88 2.60 35.20
N GLY A 77 13.61 1.33 34.94
CA GLY A 77 13.82 0.21 35.85
C GLY A 77 12.58 -0.20 36.67
N ASP A 78 11.37 0.29 36.34
CA ASP A 78 10.12 -0.03 37.03
C ASP A 78 9.36 -1.25 36.46
N ARG A 79 9.88 -1.83 35.37
CA ARG A 79 9.38 -2.97 34.61
C ARG A 79 8.13 -2.69 33.77
N ILE A 80 7.86 -1.44 33.44
CA ILE A 80 6.73 -1.04 32.60
C ILE A 80 7.23 -0.09 31.53
N VAL A 81 7.29 -0.52 30.26
CA VAL A 81 7.75 0.36 29.17
C VAL A 81 6.80 1.55 28.99
N GLN A 82 7.28 2.74 29.33
CA GLN A 82 6.60 4.02 29.07
C GLN A 82 7.03 4.58 27.71
N GLY A 83 6.32 4.20 26.65
CA GLY A 83 6.75 4.37 25.25
C GLY A 83 7.05 5.80 24.77
N ASP A 84 6.60 6.85 25.47
CA ASP A 84 6.96 8.24 25.16
C ASP A 84 8.33 8.65 25.73
N TYR A 85 8.91 7.84 26.63
CA TYR A 85 10.09 8.17 27.44
C TYR A 85 11.19 7.11 27.43
N GLU A 86 10.85 5.85 27.18
CA GLU A 86 11.79 4.73 27.15
C GLU A 86 11.43 3.67 26.10
N LEU A 87 12.45 2.99 25.60
CA LEU A 87 12.30 1.92 24.61
C LEU A 87 12.25 0.54 25.26
N CYS A 88 12.78 0.40 26.46
CA CYS A 88 12.82 -0.82 27.25
C CYS A 88 12.89 -0.47 28.74
N ASP A 89 12.60 -1.42 29.62
CA ASP A 89 12.61 -1.19 31.08
C ASP A 89 13.24 -2.38 31.84
N GLY A 90 14.56 -2.37 31.96
CA GLY A 90 15.34 -3.37 32.73
C GLY A 90 15.35 -4.80 32.14
N THR A 91 16.13 -5.71 32.75
CA THR A 91 16.44 -7.05 32.21
C THR A 91 15.45 -8.17 32.55
N PRO A 92 15.28 -9.20 31.68
CA PRO A 92 15.33 -9.20 30.23
C PRO A 92 13.93 -8.99 29.63
N VAL A 93 13.89 -8.25 28.51
CA VAL A 93 12.73 -8.17 27.63
C VAL A 93 12.39 -9.59 27.17
N ASP A 94 11.10 -9.93 27.18
CA ASP A 94 10.58 -11.19 26.67
C ASP A 94 11.02 -11.40 25.21
N VAL A 95 12.09 -12.17 25.03
CA VAL A 95 12.60 -12.86 23.82
C VAL A 95 12.72 -12.11 22.48
N THR A 96 12.60 -10.78 22.42
CA THR A 96 12.81 -10.08 21.15
C THR A 96 14.29 -9.86 20.87
N GLN A 97 14.79 -10.71 19.97
CA GLN A 97 16.17 -10.92 19.59
C GLN A 97 16.68 -9.77 18.76
N CYS A 98 17.96 -9.44 18.91
CA CYS A 98 18.77 -8.57 18.06
C CYS A 98 18.37 -8.55 16.56
N GLY A 99 17.80 -9.65 16.02
CA GLY A 99 17.25 -9.78 14.67
C GLY A 99 16.16 -8.78 14.29
N GLU A 100 15.28 -8.35 15.19
CA GLU A 100 14.26 -7.32 14.86
C GLU A 100 14.86 -5.93 14.67
N LEU A 101 16.07 -5.70 15.21
CA LEU A 101 16.83 -4.46 15.06
C LEU A 101 17.93 -4.57 13.98
N GLY A 102 17.95 -5.64 13.18
CA GLY A 102 18.92 -5.84 12.10
C GLY A 102 20.28 -6.37 12.53
N PHE A 103 20.41 -6.90 13.74
CA PHE A 103 21.63 -7.54 14.25
C PHE A 103 21.45 -9.07 14.29
N GLY A 104 22.49 -9.87 14.03
CA GLY A 104 22.36 -11.34 13.89
C GLY A 104 21.76 -12.07 15.11
N THR A 105 22.59 -12.59 16.00
CA THR A 105 22.16 -13.38 17.18
C THR A 105 22.58 -12.68 18.47
N GLY A 106 21.81 -12.78 19.54
CA GLY A 106 22.23 -12.22 20.82
C GLY A 106 21.06 -11.89 21.73
N LEU A 107 21.37 -11.61 22.99
CA LEU A 107 20.38 -11.18 23.95
C LEU A 107 20.36 -9.65 23.97
N LEU A 108 19.23 -9.07 23.56
CA LEU A 108 18.99 -7.65 23.70
C LEU A 108 18.85 -7.34 25.19
N SER A 109 19.69 -6.45 25.72
CA SER A 109 19.58 -5.99 27.10
C SER A 109 19.14 -4.53 27.15
N CYS A 110 18.57 -4.13 28.29
CA CYS A 110 18.18 -2.75 28.51
C CYS A 110 19.24 -2.06 29.37
N GLY A 111 19.82 -0.99 28.86
CA GLY A 111 20.78 -0.15 29.55
C GLY A 111 20.18 0.55 30.77
N ALA A 112 21.03 1.08 31.64
CA ALA A 112 20.61 1.83 32.83
C ALA A 112 19.94 3.18 32.51
N ASP A 113 20.01 3.60 31.24
CA ASP A 113 19.37 4.77 30.65
C ASP A 113 18.13 4.38 29.81
N CYS A 114 17.65 3.14 29.94
CA CYS A 114 16.48 2.61 29.23
C CYS A 114 16.54 2.72 27.70
N HIS A 115 17.78 2.69 27.18
CA HIS A 115 18.09 2.43 25.79
C HIS A 115 18.50 0.97 25.61
N TYR A 116 18.29 0.44 24.41
CA TYR A 116 18.76 -0.89 24.08
C TYR A 116 20.30 -0.94 24.10
N ASP A 117 20.85 -1.86 24.90
CA ASP A 117 22.27 -2.21 24.88
C ASP A 117 22.47 -3.37 23.90
N LEU A 118 23.21 -3.06 22.84
CA LEU A 118 23.48 -3.94 21.70
C LEU A 118 24.83 -4.66 21.82
N SER A 119 25.55 -4.51 22.94
CA SER A 119 26.90 -5.06 23.11
C SER A 119 26.97 -6.59 23.06
N ASP A 120 25.87 -7.26 23.44
CA ASP A 120 25.71 -8.72 23.38
C ASP A 120 25.08 -9.22 22.06
N CYS A 121 24.78 -8.32 21.12
CA CYS A 121 24.40 -8.70 19.76
C CYS A 121 25.66 -9.09 18.97
N THR A 122 25.70 -10.34 18.51
CA THR A 122 26.83 -10.97 17.81
C THR A 122 26.39 -11.61 16.49
N GLY A 123 27.25 -11.58 15.48
CA GLY A 123 26.88 -12.00 14.12
C GLY A 123 26.54 -10.77 13.29
N ALA A 124 27.56 -10.26 12.60
CA ALA A 124 27.30 -9.45 11.43
C ALA A 124 26.51 -10.35 10.47
N VAL A 125 25.30 -9.92 10.09
CA VAL A 125 24.62 -10.44 8.91
C VAL A 125 25.66 -10.37 7.78
N THR A 126 26.17 -11.53 7.36
CA THR A 126 27.24 -11.55 6.37
C THR A 126 26.58 -11.52 5.02
N CYS A 127 26.20 -10.31 4.61
CA CYS A 127 25.59 -10.12 3.32
C CYS A 127 26.58 -10.39 2.19
N GLY A 128 26.16 -11.19 1.21
CA GLY A 128 26.99 -11.60 0.07
C GLY A 128 27.60 -13.00 0.24
N ASN A 129 27.03 -13.85 1.10
CA ASN A 129 27.42 -15.24 1.27
C ASN A 129 26.66 -16.23 0.36
N THR A 130 25.77 -15.72 -0.49
CA THR A 130 24.91 -16.39 -1.48
C THR A 130 23.71 -17.18 -0.95
N LEU A 131 23.54 -17.27 0.36
CA LEU A 131 22.39 -17.92 1.01
C LEU A 131 21.49 -16.85 1.59
N ILE A 132 20.17 -17.04 1.51
CA ILE A 132 19.21 -16.20 2.24
C ILE A 132 18.94 -16.90 3.57
N GLU A 133 19.50 -16.36 4.65
CA GLU A 133 19.28 -16.86 6.01
C GLU A 133 18.00 -16.26 6.60
N SER A 134 17.55 -16.74 7.77
CA SER A 134 16.26 -16.35 8.36
C SER A 134 16.13 -14.86 8.73
N HIS A 135 17.19 -14.07 8.57
CA HIS A 135 17.28 -12.65 8.93
C HIS A 135 17.64 -11.76 7.73
N GLU A 136 17.64 -12.32 6.53
CA GLU A 136 17.97 -11.63 5.28
C GLU A 136 16.72 -11.61 4.39
N GLN A 137 16.43 -10.46 3.76
CA GLN A 137 15.42 -10.41 2.71
C GLN A 137 15.99 -10.91 1.37
N CYS A 138 17.30 -10.76 1.22
CA CYS A 138 18.11 -11.12 0.06
C CYS A 138 19.57 -11.31 0.49
N ASP A 139 20.40 -11.92 -0.35
CA ASP A 139 21.86 -11.95 -0.16
C ASP A 139 22.57 -11.71 -1.50
N GLY A 140 23.21 -10.54 -1.63
CA GLY A 140 23.91 -10.16 -2.85
C GLY A 140 23.00 -10.19 -4.09
N ALA A 141 23.22 -11.12 -5.01
CA ALA A 141 22.37 -11.31 -6.19
C ALA A 141 21.16 -12.25 -5.94
N ASN A 142 21.15 -12.95 -4.80
CA ASN A 142 20.07 -13.85 -4.44
C ASN A 142 18.92 -13.05 -3.81
N LEU A 143 17.95 -12.64 -4.63
CA LEU A 143 16.76 -11.88 -4.20
C LEU A 143 15.60 -12.78 -3.74
N GLY A 144 15.78 -14.10 -3.66
CA GLY A 144 14.72 -15.00 -3.21
C GLY A 144 13.51 -15.09 -4.14
N GLY A 145 13.67 -14.67 -5.40
CA GLY A 145 12.58 -14.58 -6.39
C GLY A 145 11.73 -13.31 -6.28
N TYR A 146 12.08 -12.38 -5.40
CA TYR A 146 11.43 -11.07 -5.35
C TYR A 146 11.91 -10.18 -6.51
N THR A 147 10.99 -9.39 -7.04
CA THR A 147 11.21 -8.32 -8.01
C THR A 147 10.42 -7.11 -7.56
N CYS A 148 10.66 -5.93 -8.13
CA CYS A 148 9.83 -4.77 -7.80
C CYS A 148 8.33 -5.02 -8.11
N ASP A 149 8.02 -5.83 -9.14
CA ASP A 149 6.63 -6.14 -9.56
C ASP A 149 5.85 -6.96 -8.52
N ASN A 150 6.54 -7.74 -7.67
CA ASN A 150 5.90 -8.56 -6.66
C ASN A 150 6.04 -8.02 -5.23
N LEU A 151 6.68 -6.85 -5.07
CA LEU A 151 6.71 -6.11 -3.81
C LEU A 151 5.50 -5.17 -3.72
N ALA A 152 4.86 -5.16 -2.54
CA ALA A 152 3.65 -4.39 -2.34
C ALA A 152 3.85 -2.87 -2.57
N GLY A 153 3.05 -2.33 -3.49
CA GLY A 153 3.00 -0.91 -3.77
C GLY A 153 4.07 -0.41 -4.76
N PHE A 154 4.76 -1.32 -5.44
CA PHE A 154 5.55 -1.03 -6.64
C PHE A 154 4.90 -1.74 -7.84
N ILE A 155 5.12 -1.20 -9.04
CA ILE A 155 4.58 -1.77 -10.29
C ILE A 155 5.68 -2.22 -11.25
N GLY A 156 6.96 -2.07 -10.86
CA GLY A 156 8.12 -2.47 -11.63
C GLY A 156 9.40 -1.78 -11.18
N GLY A 157 10.49 -2.06 -11.88
CA GLY A 157 11.82 -1.48 -11.63
C GLY A 157 12.89 -2.53 -11.38
N GLU A 158 14.07 -2.08 -10.95
CA GLU A 158 15.19 -2.95 -10.64
C GLU A 158 15.35 -3.07 -9.12
N LEU A 159 15.28 -4.30 -8.61
CA LEU A 159 15.41 -4.61 -7.20
C LEU A 159 16.84 -5.05 -6.91
N PHE A 160 17.48 -4.43 -5.92
CA PHE A 160 18.82 -4.81 -5.48
C PHE A 160 18.80 -5.30 -4.04
N CYS A 161 19.85 -6.04 -3.68
CA CYS A 161 20.13 -6.34 -2.28
C CYS A 161 21.11 -5.30 -1.72
N GLY A 162 20.70 -4.59 -0.68
CA GLY A 162 21.55 -3.69 0.07
C GLY A 162 22.68 -4.43 0.79
N SER A 163 23.72 -3.70 1.19
CA SER A 163 24.82 -4.28 1.98
C SER A 163 24.41 -4.72 3.39
N ASP A 164 23.21 -4.35 3.81
CA ASP A 164 22.52 -4.76 5.03
C ASP A 164 21.58 -5.95 4.83
N CYS A 165 21.54 -6.54 3.62
CA CYS A 165 20.67 -7.66 3.25
C CYS A 165 19.17 -7.38 3.33
N PHE A 166 18.81 -6.09 3.22
CA PHE A 166 17.45 -5.63 2.95
C PHE A 166 17.30 -5.28 1.47
N PHE A 167 16.06 -5.33 0.99
CA PHE A 167 15.74 -4.90 -0.37
C PHE A 167 16.00 -3.39 -0.54
N ASP A 168 16.90 -3.06 -1.46
CA ASP A 168 17.04 -1.69 -1.96
C ASP A 168 15.98 -1.47 -3.04
N THR A 169 14.95 -0.72 -2.67
CA THR A 169 13.80 -0.39 -3.52
C THR A 169 13.91 0.98 -4.18
N THR A 170 15.09 1.63 -4.12
CA THR A 170 15.29 2.98 -4.69
C THR A 170 15.06 3.04 -6.20
N LEU A 171 15.27 1.93 -6.91
CA LEU A 171 15.03 1.78 -8.34
C LEU A 171 13.72 1.03 -8.67
N CYS A 172 12.90 0.75 -7.64
CA CYS A 172 11.51 0.38 -7.83
C CYS A 172 10.63 1.63 -7.97
N TYR A 173 9.67 1.62 -8.88
CA TYR A 173 8.74 2.72 -9.08
C TYR A 173 7.29 2.30 -8.79
N ARG A 174 6.50 3.27 -8.32
CA ARG A 174 5.10 3.06 -7.89
C ARG A 174 4.08 3.53 -8.93
N GLU A 175 4.53 4.37 -9.85
CA GLU A 175 3.74 4.96 -10.93
C GLU A 175 4.64 5.00 -12.17
N LEU A 176 4.04 4.85 -13.36
CA LEU A 176 4.72 5.12 -14.62
C LEU A 176 4.78 6.64 -14.75
N ILE A 177 5.99 7.21 -14.82
CA ILE A 177 6.19 8.66 -14.91
C ILE A 177 6.73 8.94 -16.29
N CYS A 178 5.83 9.38 -17.16
CA CYS A 178 6.24 9.79 -18.47
C CYS A 178 7.04 11.10 -18.45
N GLY A 179 8.18 11.08 -19.14
CA GLY A 179 9.07 12.22 -19.31
C GLY A 179 10.26 12.24 -18.35
N ASP A 180 10.58 11.12 -17.67
CA ASP A 180 11.73 11.02 -16.77
C ASP A 180 13.03 10.57 -17.48
N GLY A 181 12.94 10.27 -18.78
CA GLY A 181 14.00 9.85 -19.67
C GLY A 181 14.23 8.33 -19.72
N LEU A 182 13.45 7.53 -18.98
CA LEU A 182 13.68 6.10 -18.82
C LEU A 182 12.43 5.32 -19.21
N VAL A 183 12.52 4.50 -20.26
CA VAL A 183 11.42 3.63 -20.66
C VAL A 183 11.34 2.42 -19.72
N ARG A 184 10.24 2.29 -18.96
CA ARG A 184 10.03 1.22 -17.99
C ARG A 184 8.62 0.62 -18.05
N GLY A 185 8.49 -0.65 -17.65
CA GLY A 185 7.19 -1.34 -17.64
C GLY A 185 6.52 -1.33 -19.02
N ASP A 186 5.27 -0.87 -19.05
CA ASP A 186 4.44 -0.80 -20.27
C ASP A 186 4.66 0.48 -21.10
N GLU A 187 5.61 1.34 -20.73
CA GLU A 187 5.96 2.51 -21.54
C GLU A 187 6.56 2.06 -22.88
N GLN A 188 5.97 2.57 -23.97
CA GLN A 188 6.50 2.34 -25.31
C GLN A 188 7.77 3.18 -25.54
N CYS A 189 7.77 4.40 -25.01
CA CYS A 189 8.84 5.39 -25.09
C CYS A 189 8.82 6.28 -23.84
N ASP A 190 9.83 7.14 -23.67
CA ASP A 190 9.81 8.23 -22.67
C ASP A 190 10.58 9.45 -23.20
N ALA A 191 9.90 10.61 -23.33
CA ALA A 191 10.49 11.84 -23.86
C ALA A 191 11.24 11.63 -25.19
N GLN A 192 12.57 11.69 -25.18
CA GLN A 192 13.42 11.44 -26.36
C GLN A 192 13.94 9.99 -26.44
N ASN A 193 13.70 9.20 -25.41
CA ASN A 193 14.05 7.79 -25.36
C ASN A 193 12.98 6.99 -26.11
N LEU A 194 13.12 6.93 -27.43
CA LEU A 194 12.22 6.22 -28.35
C LEU A 194 12.67 4.77 -28.59
N ARG A 195 13.47 4.20 -27.68
CA ARG A 195 14.13 2.89 -27.85
C ARG A 195 15.00 2.78 -29.11
N GLY A 196 15.41 3.92 -29.68
CA GLY A 196 16.17 3.98 -30.93
C GLY A 196 15.34 3.73 -32.19
N LEU A 197 14.02 3.76 -32.10
CA LEU A 197 13.12 3.68 -33.25
C LEU A 197 12.93 5.05 -33.90
N GLU A 198 12.79 5.03 -35.21
CA GLU A 198 12.41 6.16 -36.06
C GLU A 198 11.08 5.86 -36.77
N CYS A 199 10.52 6.84 -37.50
CA CYS A 199 9.26 6.63 -38.23
C CYS A 199 9.39 5.52 -39.28
N GLU A 200 10.56 5.39 -39.88
CA GLU A 200 10.93 4.40 -40.87
C GLU A 200 10.99 2.97 -40.32
N ASP A 201 11.31 2.81 -39.03
CA ASP A 201 11.36 1.50 -38.38
C ASP A 201 9.95 0.96 -38.07
N VAL A 202 8.96 1.86 -38.10
CA VAL A 202 7.56 1.60 -37.79
C VAL A 202 6.70 2.00 -38.98
N GLY A 203 7.15 1.77 -40.21
CA GLY A 203 6.30 1.72 -41.42
C GLY A 203 5.95 3.02 -42.13
N TYR A 204 6.52 4.15 -41.71
CA TYR A 204 6.37 5.42 -42.43
C TYR A 204 7.56 5.68 -43.36
N GLU A 205 7.38 6.48 -44.42
CA GLU A 205 8.50 6.84 -45.32
C GLU A 205 9.52 7.79 -44.67
N GLY A 206 9.14 8.47 -43.58
CA GLY A 206 10.03 9.31 -42.79
C GLY A 206 9.32 10.14 -41.74
N GLY A 207 9.96 11.21 -41.27
CA GLY A 207 9.36 12.20 -40.37
C GLY A 207 10.08 12.25 -39.02
N THR A 208 9.35 12.51 -37.94
CA THR A 208 9.93 12.53 -36.58
C THR A 208 9.01 11.78 -35.64
N LEU A 209 9.47 10.61 -35.15
CA LEU A 209 8.75 9.85 -34.14
C LEU A 209 8.82 10.62 -32.81
N GLN A 210 7.70 10.71 -32.11
CA GLN A 210 7.63 11.39 -30.82
C GLN A 210 7.10 10.44 -29.75
N CYS A 211 7.34 10.82 -28.49
CA CYS A 211 6.70 10.20 -27.36
C CYS A 211 5.65 11.14 -26.78
N SER A 212 4.42 10.66 -26.63
CA SER A 212 3.34 11.42 -26.00
C SER A 212 3.54 11.56 -24.49
N ASP A 213 2.81 12.48 -23.86
CA ASP A 213 2.78 12.64 -22.38
C ASP A 213 2.22 11.40 -21.65
N SER A 214 1.64 10.46 -22.39
CA SER A 214 1.14 9.17 -21.89
C SER A 214 2.10 8.00 -22.17
N CYS A 215 3.32 8.28 -22.65
CA CYS A 215 4.37 7.29 -22.94
C CYS A 215 3.98 6.22 -23.98
N VAL A 216 3.14 6.65 -24.92
CA VAL A 216 2.80 5.94 -26.15
C VAL A 216 3.47 6.67 -27.32
N PHE A 217 3.92 5.93 -28.33
CA PHE A 217 4.45 6.52 -29.55
C PHE A 217 3.41 7.43 -30.21
N ASP A 218 3.86 8.62 -30.60
CA ASP A 218 3.06 9.59 -31.35
C ASP A 218 3.60 9.65 -32.78
N PHE A 219 2.78 9.13 -33.71
CA PHE A 219 3.08 9.08 -35.14
C PHE A 219 2.59 10.31 -35.91
N SER A 220 1.99 11.31 -35.24
CA SER A 220 1.39 12.48 -35.91
C SER A 220 2.39 13.35 -36.68
N GLN A 221 3.69 13.23 -36.38
CA GLN A 221 4.80 13.90 -37.07
C GLN A 221 5.57 12.96 -38.01
N CYS A 222 5.15 11.71 -38.16
CA CYS A 222 5.61 10.84 -39.23
C CYS A 222 4.97 11.26 -40.57
N THR A 223 5.67 10.99 -41.67
CA THR A 223 5.32 11.42 -43.02
C THR A 223 5.43 10.26 -44.01
N GLY A 224 4.64 10.31 -45.08
CA GLY A 224 4.54 9.23 -46.06
C GLY A 224 3.16 8.57 -46.01
N GLU A 225 2.86 7.72 -46.99
CA GLU A 225 1.76 6.76 -46.86
C GLU A 225 2.25 5.62 -45.97
N VAL A 226 1.37 5.11 -45.10
CA VAL A 226 1.65 3.92 -44.30
C VAL A 226 1.70 2.72 -45.25
N ILE A 227 2.75 1.91 -45.15
CA ILE A 227 3.04 0.86 -46.11
C ILE A 227 2.42 -0.45 -45.65
N CYS A 228 1.28 -0.79 -46.26
CA CYS A 228 0.64 -2.06 -46.01
C CYS A 228 1.51 -3.26 -46.42
N GLY A 229 1.70 -4.22 -45.52
CA GLY A 229 2.49 -5.43 -45.72
C GLY A 229 3.97 -5.26 -45.33
N ASP A 230 4.26 -4.40 -44.36
CA ASP A 230 5.60 -4.22 -43.81
C ASP A 230 5.88 -5.07 -42.55
N GLY A 231 4.84 -5.75 -42.06
CA GLY A 231 4.86 -6.64 -40.91
C GLY A 231 4.55 -5.97 -39.57
N VAL A 232 4.10 -4.72 -39.55
CA VAL A 232 3.76 -3.98 -38.33
C VAL A 232 2.48 -3.15 -38.51
N ILE A 233 1.43 -3.47 -37.76
CA ILE A 233 0.23 -2.63 -37.71
C ILE A 233 0.55 -1.30 -37.01
N ASN A 234 0.43 -0.19 -37.74
CA ASN A 234 0.77 1.15 -37.27
C ASN A 234 -0.18 2.22 -37.84
N GLY A 235 -0.18 3.41 -37.22
CA GLY A 235 -0.91 4.54 -37.76
C GLY A 235 -2.41 4.33 -37.92
N GLU A 236 -2.89 4.36 -39.16
CA GLU A 236 -4.31 4.18 -39.54
C GLU A 236 -4.61 2.78 -40.08
N GLU A 237 -3.67 1.83 -40.01
CA GLU A 237 -3.89 0.46 -40.46
C GLU A 237 -4.80 -0.33 -39.51
N GLU A 238 -5.75 -1.08 -40.08
CA GLU A 238 -6.58 -2.02 -39.32
C GLU A 238 -5.93 -3.43 -39.24
N CYS A 239 -4.96 -3.70 -40.11
CA CYS A 239 -4.25 -4.97 -40.27
C CYS A 239 -2.97 -4.77 -41.09
N ASP A 240 -2.07 -5.74 -41.10
CA ASP A 240 -0.89 -5.80 -41.98
C ASP A 240 -0.65 -7.25 -42.43
N ASP A 241 -0.79 -7.54 -43.73
CA ASP A 241 -0.67 -8.88 -44.33
C ASP A 241 -1.52 -9.96 -43.61
N ILE A 242 -0.89 -10.72 -42.70
CA ILE A 242 -1.52 -11.79 -41.90
C ILE A 242 -1.74 -11.38 -40.44
N ASP A 243 -1.15 -10.27 -40.02
CA ASP A 243 -1.45 -9.67 -38.73
C ASP A 243 -2.77 -8.90 -38.84
N LEU A 244 -3.80 -9.37 -38.12
CA LEU A 244 -5.14 -8.81 -38.18
C LEU A 244 -5.53 -8.15 -36.84
N ASP A 245 -4.54 -7.79 -36.01
CA ASP A 245 -4.71 -7.26 -34.65
C ASP A 245 -5.62 -8.16 -33.77
N GLY A 246 -5.52 -9.49 -33.98
CA GLY A 246 -6.38 -10.47 -33.29
C GLY A 246 -7.86 -10.43 -33.69
N VAL A 247 -8.24 -9.63 -34.68
CA VAL A 247 -9.59 -9.58 -35.23
C VAL A 247 -9.87 -10.86 -36.02
N THR A 248 -11.07 -11.41 -35.84
CA THR A 248 -11.55 -12.58 -36.57
C THR A 248 -13.00 -12.37 -36.98
N CYS A 249 -13.46 -13.12 -37.98
CA CYS A 249 -14.90 -13.15 -38.33
C CYS A 249 -15.77 -13.47 -37.11
N ALA A 250 -15.34 -14.43 -36.27
CA ALA A 250 -16.07 -14.84 -35.07
C ALA A 250 -16.22 -13.72 -34.04
N ASN A 251 -15.12 -13.00 -33.74
CA ASN A 251 -15.15 -11.92 -32.74
C ASN A 251 -15.87 -10.65 -33.23
N THR A 252 -16.18 -10.58 -34.54
CA THR A 252 -16.95 -9.48 -35.15
C THR A 252 -18.41 -9.87 -35.42
N GLY A 253 -18.84 -11.05 -34.94
CA GLY A 253 -20.24 -11.48 -34.96
C GLY A 253 -20.63 -12.37 -36.14
N TYR A 254 -19.71 -12.68 -37.05
CA TYR A 254 -19.96 -13.66 -38.12
C TYR A 254 -19.77 -15.08 -37.60
N TYR A 255 -20.53 -16.03 -38.13
CA TYR A 255 -20.45 -17.42 -37.68
C TYR A 255 -19.20 -18.18 -38.16
N GLY A 256 -18.50 -17.65 -39.16
CA GLY A 256 -17.30 -18.27 -39.70
C GLY A 256 -16.63 -17.44 -40.79
N GLY A 257 -15.69 -18.07 -41.50
CA GLY A 257 -14.90 -17.45 -42.56
C GLY A 257 -13.45 -17.21 -42.18
N THR A 258 -12.69 -16.71 -43.15
CA THR A 258 -11.31 -16.26 -42.97
C THR A 258 -11.29 -14.76 -43.23
N LEU A 259 -10.79 -14.00 -42.25
CA LEU A 259 -10.60 -12.56 -42.39
C LEU A 259 -9.26 -12.32 -43.11
N GLU A 260 -9.22 -11.38 -44.04
CA GLU A 260 -8.02 -11.04 -44.80
C GLU A 260 -7.73 -9.54 -44.66
N CYS A 261 -6.47 -9.15 -44.91
CA CYS A 261 -6.07 -7.76 -44.97
C CYS A 261 -5.99 -7.29 -46.42
N ASN A 262 -6.65 -6.19 -46.75
CA ASN A 262 -6.56 -5.59 -48.07
C ASN A 262 -5.20 -4.90 -48.29
N PRO A 263 -4.77 -4.66 -49.55
CA PRO A 263 -3.56 -3.89 -49.84
C PRO A 263 -3.60 -2.41 -49.39
N ASP A 264 -4.75 -1.92 -48.96
CA ASP A 264 -4.93 -0.59 -48.35
C ASP A 264 -5.06 -0.67 -46.81
N CYS A 265 -4.71 -1.83 -46.23
CA CYS A 265 -4.71 -2.10 -44.79
C CYS A 265 -6.05 -1.92 -44.09
N THR A 266 -7.13 -2.14 -44.85
CA THR A 266 -8.48 -2.32 -44.31
C THR A 266 -8.82 -3.81 -44.18
N LEU A 267 -9.63 -4.17 -43.19
CA LEU A 267 -10.09 -5.54 -43.01
C LEU A 267 -11.10 -5.95 -44.09
N ASP A 268 -10.87 -7.08 -44.77
CA ASP A 268 -11.79 -7.65 -45.76
C ASP A 268 -12.72 -8.71 -45.15
N PHE A 269 -13.98 -8.32 -44.90
CA PHE A 269 -15.02 -9.20 -44.39
C PHE A 269 -15.73 -10.04 -45.46
N SER A 270 -15.37 -9.93 -46.74
CA SER A 270 -16.09 -10.61 -47.84
C SER A 270 -16.21 -12.12 -47.64
N SER A 271 -15.16 -12.75 -47.10
CA SER A 271 -15.15 -14.18 -46.78
C SER A 271 -15.94 -14.53 -45.50
N CYS A 272 -16.08 -13.59 -44.57
CA CYS A 272 -16.92 -13.76 -43.36
C CYS A 272 -18.41 -13.69 -43.72
N GLU A 273 -18.80 -12.77 -44.60
CA GLU A 273 -20.19 -12.59 -45.03
C GLU A 273 -20.80 -13.85 -45.67
N ALA A 274 -19.98 -14.71 -46.26
CA ALA A 274 -20.44 -15.99 -46.81
C ALA A 274 -20.98 -16.96 -45.75
N PHE A 275 -20.60 -16.81 -44.48
CA PHE A 275 -21.06 -17.64 -43.36
C PHE A 275 -22.24 -17.01 -42.59
N GLY A 276 -22.58 -15.75 -42.90
CA GLY A 276 -23.68 -15.03 -42.28
C GLY A 276 -23.42 -14.60 -40.83
N LYS A 277 -24.39 -13.87 -40.29
CA LYS A 277 -24.42 -13.39 -38.90
C LYS A 277 -25.85 -13.14 -38.47
N CYS A 278 -26.07 -13.16 -37.15
CA CYS A 278 -27.33 -12.76 -36.57
C CYS A 278 -27.77 -11.36 -37.03
N GLY A 279 -28.95 -11.27 -37.64
CA GLY A 279 -29.54 -10.02 -38.14
C GLY A 279 -29.19 -9.70 -39.59
N ASP A 280 -28.71 -10.67 -40.38
CA ASP A 280 -28.45 -10.51 -41.81
C ASP A 280 -29.67 -10.79 -42.71
N GLY A 281 -30.80 -11.19 -42.09
CA GLY A 281 -32.07 -11.48 -42.73
C GLY A 281 -32.22 -12.90 -43.23
N VAL A 282 -31.22 -13.77 -43.05
CA VAL A 282 -31.21 -15.16 -43.51
C VAL A 282 -30.96 -16.09 -42.33
N ILE A 283 -31.84 -17.05 -42.09
CA ILE A 283 -31.61 -18.03 -41.01
C ILE A 283 -30.46 -18.97 -41.39
N GLN A 284 -29.31 -18.84 -40.73
CA GLN A 284 -28.25 -19.85 -40.80
C GLN A 284 -28.58 -21.04 -39.90
N VAL A 285 -29.31 -22.03 -40.46
CA VAL A 285 -29.92 -23.17 -39.73
C VAL A 285 -28.98 -24.01 -38.85
N THR A 286 -27.66 -23.90 -38.98
CA THR A 286 -26.69 -24.59 -38.11
C THR A 286 -26.22 -23.73 -36.94
N GLU A 287 -26.41 -22.42 -36.99
CA GLU A 287 -25.83 -21.44 -36.07
C GLU A 287 -26.89 -20.65 -35.30
N GLU A 288 -28.09 -20.48 -35.88
CA GLU A 288 -29.19 -19.72 -35.31
C GLU A 288 -30.57 -20.33 -35.63
N PHE A 289 -31.57 -19.95 -34.83
CA PHE A 289 -32.95 -20.45 -34.95
C PHE A 289 -33.90 -19.44 -35.63
N CYS A 290 -33.53 -18.18 -35.63
CA CYS A 290 -34.28 -17.07 -36.21
C CYS A 290 -33.30 -15.95 -36.56
N ASP A 291 -33.70 -15.02 -37.42
CA ASP A 291 -32.92 -13.83 -37.76
C ASP A 291 -33.85 -12.60 -37.78
N GLY A 292 -33.75 -11.74 -36.76
CA GLY A 292 -34.59 -10.54 -36.67
C GLY A 292 -36.09 -10.87 -36.73
N GLU A 293 -36.79 -10.43 -37.78
CA GLU A 293 -38.21 -10.76 -37.99
C GLU A 293 -38.44 -12.13 -38.64
N ASN A 294 -37.39 -12.76 -39.17
CA ASN A 294 -37.44 -14.07 -39.79
C ASN A 294 -37.40 -15.17 -38.72
N LEU A 295 -38.57 -15.58 -38.25
CA LEU A 295 -38.72 -16.63 -37.22
C LEU A 295 -38.69 -18.07 -37.79
N GLY A 296 -38.43 -18.23 -39.09
CA GLY A 296 -38.44 -19.55 -39.73
C GLY A 296 -39.83 -20.20 -39.77
N GLY A 297 -40.89 -19.40 -39.54
CA GLY A 297 -42.27 -19.87 -39.43
C GLY A 297 -42.63 -20.48 -38.07
N ILE A 298 -41.75 -20.44 -37.09
CA ILE A 298 -41.98 -20.97 -35.75
C ILE A 298 -43.00 -20.09 -35.01
N THR A 299 -44.01 -20.73 -34.41
CA THR A 299 -45.00 -20.05 -33.57
C THR A 299 -44.96 -20.53 -32.12
N CYS A 300 -45.65 -19.83 -31.23
CA CYS A 300 -45.80 -20.25 -29.83
C CYS A 300 -46.38 -21.68 -29.72
N GLN A 301 -47.25 -22.07 -30.65
CA GLN A 301 -47.83 -23.42 -30.71
C GLN A 301 -46.80 -24.50 -31.03
N ASP A 302 -45.81 -24.20 -31.87
CA ASP A 302 -44.71 -25.13 -32.16
C ASP A 302 -43.81 -25.35 -30.94
N LEU A 303 -43.73 -24.36 -30.04
CA LEU A 303 -43.01 -24.42 -28.78
C LEU A 303 -43.86 -25.01 -27.62
N GLY A 304 -45.12 -25.35 -27.87
CA GLY A 304 -46.01 -25.99 -26.90
C GLY A 304 -46.91 -25.04 -26.09
N TYR A 305 -46.94 -23.76 -26.47
CA TYR A 305 -47.82 -22.75 -25.88
C TYR A 305 -49.14 -22.60 -26.66
N TYR A 306 -50.19 -22.06 -26.03
CA TYR A 306 -51.50 -21.92 -26.68
C TYR A 306 -51.61 -20.65 -27.53
N THR A 307 -51.13 -19.51 -27.01
CA THR A 307 -51.28 -18.20 -27.64
C THR A 307 -50.00 -17.35 -27.50
N GLY A 308 -50.01 -16.15 -28.06
CA GLY A 308 -48.89 -15.21 -28.03
C GLY A 308 -48.09 -15.18 -29.33
N GLU A 309 -46.98 -14.46 -29.30
CA GLU A 309 -46.05 -14.31 -30.42
C GLU A 309 -44.62 -14.63 -29.96
N VAL A 310 -43.90 -15.42 -30.76
CA VAL A 310 -42.45 -15.65 -30.58
C VAL A 310 -41.71 -14.46 -31.17
N THR A 311 -40.62 -14.05 -30.53
CA THR A 311 -39.72 -13.02 -31.08
C THR A 311 -38.31 -13.58 -31.25
N CYS A 312 -37.49 -12.92 -32.06
CA CYS A 312 -36.08 -13.25 -32.16
C CYS A 312 -35.26 -12.30 -31.29
N GLY A 313 -34.49 -12.84 -30.37
CA GLY A 313 -33.57 -12.07 -29.54
C GLY A 313 -32.39 -11.53 -30.34
N PHE A 314 -31.64 -10.57 -29.76
CA PHE A 314 -30.44 -9.97 -30.36
C PHE A 314 -29.27 -10.96 -30.57
N ASN A 315 -29.38 -12.15 -29.99
CA ASN A 315 -28.45 -13.27 -30.12
C ASN A 315 -29.00 -14.39 -31.01
N CYS A 316 -30.07 -14.11 -31.78
CA CYS A 316 -30.72 -15.03 -32.72
C CYS A 316 -31.19 -16.36 -32.09
N THR A 317 -31.59 -16.26 -30.82
CA THR A 317 -32.37 -17.28 -30.12
C THR A 317 -33.83 -16.86 -30.08
N LEU A 318 -34.73 -17.84 -30.18
CA LEU A 318 -36.16 -17.61 -30.00
C LEU A 318 -36.44 -17.18 -28.56
N ASP A 319 -37.22 -16.10 -28.42
CA ASP A 319 -37.73 -15.59 -27.15
C ASP A 319 -39.25 -15.85 -27.11
N ASP A 320 -39.65 -16.66 -26.14
CA ASP A 320 -41.02 -17.11 -25.89
C ASP A 320 -41.69 -16.39 -24.71
N VAL A 321 -41.11 -15.31 -24.18
CA VAL A 321 -41.67 -14.55 -23.05
C VAL A 321 -43.07 -14.00 -23.33
N SER A 322 -43.38 -13.76 -24.60
CA SER A 322 -44.72 -13.31 -25.04
C SER A 322 -45.67 -14.44 -25.42
N CYS A 323 -45.25 -15.70 -25.29
CA CYS A 323 -46.10 -16.87 -25.41
C CYS A 323 -46.85 -17.13 -24.08
N ASP A 324 -48.13 -17.55 -24.18
CA ASP A 324 -49.00 -17.73 -23.01
C ASP A 324 -49.80 -19.03 -23.07
N GLY A 325 -49.96 -19.64 -21.88
CA GLY A 325 -50.66 -20.90 -21.64
C GLY A 325 -49.90 -22.12 -22.15
N PHE A 326 -49.70 -23.14 -21.32
CA PHE A 326 -49.07 -24.40 -21.72
C PHE A 326 -49.47 -25.55 -20.79
N CYS A 327 -49.54 -26.76 -21.34
CA CYS A 327 -49.94 -27.93 -20.57
C CYS A 327 -48.94 -28.24 -19.45
N GLY A 328 -49.42 -28.32 -18.21
CA GLY A 328 -48.61 -28.69 -17.04
C GLY A 328 -48.03 -27.50 -16.26
N ASN A 329 -48.50 -26.28 -16.52
CA ASN A 329 -48.17 -25.05 -15.77
C ASN A 329 -48.87 -24.93 -14.39
N ALA A 330 -49.64 -25.94 -13.97
CA ALA A 330 -50.45 -25.96 -12.74
C ALA A 330 -51.58 -24.93 -12.66
N SER A 331 -51.90 -24.26 -13.77
CA SER A 331 -53.21 -23.68 -14.04
C SER A 331 -54.01 -24.60 -14.98
N VAL A 332 -55.34 -24.45 -15.01
CA VAL A 332 -56.23 -25.26 -15.86
C VAL A 332 -56.90 -24.33 -16.85
N GLU A 333 -56.42 -24.36 -18.08
CA GLU A 333 -56.96 -23.61 -19.21
C GLU A 333 -58.03 -24.43 -19.95
N ASN A 334 -59.23 -24.52 -19.38
CA ASN A 334 -60.36 -25.29 -19.95
C ASN A 334 -60.71 -24.91 -21.40
N GLU A 335 -60.46 -23.67 -21.82
CA GLU A 335 -60.68 -23.19 -23.20
C GLU A 335 -59.77 -23.89 -24.22
N PHE A 336 -58.61 -24.38 -23.77
CA PHE A 336 -57.64 -25.14 -24.56
C PHE A 336 -57.66 -26.65 -24.25
N GLY A 337 -58.66 -27.13 -23.50
CA GLY A 337 -58.92 -28.56 -23.28
C GLY A 337 -58.11 -29.20 -22.16
N GLU A 338 -57.52 -28.41 -21.26
CA GLU A 338 -56.88 -28.92 -20.05
C GLU A 338 -57.91 -29.40 -19.02
N MET A 339 -57.55 -30.45 -18.25
CA MET A 339 -58.41 -31.08 -17.24
C MET A 339 -57.62 -31.47 -15.99
#